data_AF-A0A968HLV0-F1
#
_entry.id   AF-A0A968HLV0-F1
#
_cell.length_a   1.000
_cell.length_b   1.000
_cell.length_c   1.000
_cell.angle_alpha   90.00
_cell.angle_beta   90.00
_cell.angle_gamma   90.00
#
_symmetry.space_group_name_H-M   'P 1'
#
loop_
_entity.id
_entity.type
_entity.pdbx_description
1 polymer ?
#
loop_
_entity_poly.entity_id
_entity_poly.type
_entity_poly.pdbx_seq_one_letter_code
_entity_poly.pdbx_strand_id
1 'polypeptide(L)'
;MKNALTVSPSHRASQETYKAIVLTVGDRLLALPVNFILKIINAPPELSDDLNAMGLIYLKDRVLTVLDLYAQLGVSAGGVGDRKISNSSCK
;
A
#
# COMPACT_ATOMS: atom_id res chain seq x y z
N MET A 1 -64.39 16.75 0.68
CA MET A 1 -63.27 16.40 1.59
C MET A 1 -62.11 15.92 0.72
N LYS A 2 -60.98 16.62 0.73
CA LYS A 2 -59.85 16.43 -0.20
C LYS A 2 -58.73 15.67 0.53
N ASN A 3 -58.45 14.43 0.16
CA ASN A 3 -57.29 13.72 0.68
C ASN A 3 -56.37 13.37 -0.50
N ALA A 4 -55.38 14.24 -0.72
CA ALA A 4 -54.24 13.92 -1.56
C ALA A 4 -53.35 12.95 -0.77
N LEU A 5 -53.25 11.70 -1.22
CA LEU A 5 -52.13 10.85 -0.86
C LEU A 5 -50.91 11.38 -1.62
N THR A 6 -50.16 12.26 -0.97
CA THR A 6 -48.82 12.62 -1.41
C THR A 6 -47.92 11.41 -1.14
N VAL A 7 -47.77 10.54 -2.14
CA VAL A 7 -46.69 9.55 -2.15
C VAL A 7 -45.40 10.34 -2.35
N SER A 8 -44.67 10.53 -1.25
CA SER A 8 -43.34 11.12 -1.24
C SER A 8 -42.42 10.34 -2.18
N PRO A 9 -41.54 11.01 -2.96
CA PRO A 9 -40.59 10.30 -3.81
C PRO A 9 -39.70 9.44 -2.93
N SER A 10 -39.77 8.13 -3.15
CA SER A 10 -38.90 7.12 -2.55
C SER A 10 -37.46 7.56 -2.73
N HIS A 11 -36.81 7.96 -1.65
CA HIS A 11 -35.38 8.23 -1.59
C HIS A 11 -34.68 6.88 -1.82
N ARG A 12 -34.46 6.50 -3.08
CA ARG A 12 -33.44 5.51 -3.42
C ARG A 12 -32.13 6.18 -3.05
N ALA A 13 -31.70 6.00 -1.80
CA ALA A 13 -30.34 6.28 -1.40
C ALA A 13 -29.45 5.58 -2.43
N SER A 14 -28.81 6.38 -3.29
CA SER A 14 -27.80 5.89 -4.20
C SER A 14 -26.76 5.21 -3.34
N GLN A 15 -26.71 3.88 -3.35
CA GLN A 15 -25.61 3.15 -2.74
C GLN A 15 -24.34 3.61 -3.46
N GLU A 16 -23.59 4.49 -2.83
CA GLU A 16 -22.31 4.93 -3.36
C GLU A 16 -21.41 3.71 -3.46
N THR A 17 -21.08 3.33 -4.70
CA THR A 17 -20.21 2.19 -4.96
C THR A 17 -18.77 2.58 -4.64
N TYR A 18 -18.14 1.85 -3.73
CA TYR A 18 -16.72 2.01 -3.41
C TYR A 18 -15.84 1.36 -4.49
N LYS A 19 -14.97 2.14 -5.13
CA LYS A 19 -14.04 1.66 -6.15
C LYS A 19 -12.63 1.61 -5.60
N ALA A 20 -11.97 0.45 -5.73
CA ALA A 20 -10.60 0.23 -5.29
C ALA A 20 -9.82 -0.62 -6.29
N ILE A 21 -8.50 -0.50 -6.26
CA ILE A 21 -7.57 -1.38 -6.95
C ILE A 21 -7.09 -2.41 -5.95
N VAL A 22 -7.28 -3.68 -6.30
CA VAL A 22 -6.81 -4.81 -5.51
C VAL A 22 -5.48 -5.28 -6.07
N LEU A 23 -4.49 -5.41 -5.20
CA LEU A 23 -3.13 -5.83 -5.54
C LEU A 23 -2.66 -6.91 -4.57
N THR A 24 -1.81 -7.80 -5.07
CA THR A 24 -1.22 -8.88 -4.27
C THR A 24 0.16 -8.46 -3.79
N VAL A 25 0.42 -8.62 -2.49
CA VAL A 25 1.75 -8.46 -1.87
C VAL A 25 2.05 -9.72 -1.08
N GLY A 26 2.98 -10.53 -1.58
CA GLY A 26 3.23 -11.87 -1.03
C GLY A 26 1.98 -12.74 -1.11
N ASP A 27 1.48 -13.19 0.05
CA ASP A 27 0.27 -13.99 0.22
C ASP A 27 -0.98 -13.17 0.55
N ARG A 28 -0.88 -11.83 0.57
CA ARG A 28 -1.97 -10.94 0.99
C ARG A 28 -2.58 -10.19 -0.19
N LEU A 29 -3.89 -9.95 -0.10
CA LEU A 29 -4.61 -9.03 -0.97
C LEU A 29 -4.81 -7.69 -0.25
N LEU A 30 -4.37 -6.61 -0.89
CA LEU A 30 -4.55 -5.25 -0.41
C LEU A 30 -5.46 -4.50 -1.37
N ALA A 31 -6.34 -3.66 -0.84
CA ALA A 31 -7.24 -2.82 -1.63
C ALA A 31 -6.93 -1.34 -1.36
N LEU A 32 -6.61 -0.60 -2.42
CA LEU A 32 -6.39 0.84 -2.35
C LEU A 32 -7.54 1.58 -3.06
N PRO A 33 -8.29 2.47 -2.38
CA PRO A 33 -9.37 3.19 -3.04
C PRO A 33 -8.83 4.08 -4.17
N VAL A 34 -9.61 4.15 -5.26
CA VAL A 34 -9.16 4.77 -6.50
C VAL A 34 -8.90 6.28 -6.37
N ASN A 35 -9.52 6.94 -5.40
CA ASN A 35 -9.33 8.36 -5.13
C ASN A 35 -7.95 8.69 -4.53
N PHE A 36 -7.22 7.70 -3.99
CA PHE A 36 -5.85 7.86 -3.49
C PHE A 36 -4.79 7.48 -4.54
N ILE A 37 -5.20 7.03 -5.73
CA ILE A 37 -4.30 6.56 -6.78
C ILE A 37 -4.14 7.65 -7.83
N LEU A 38 -2.97 8.29 -7.84
CA LEU A 38 -2.63 9.25 -8.88
C LEU A 38 -2.29 8.56 -10.21
N LYS A 39 -1.51 7.47 -10.15
CA LYS A 39 -1.01 6.76 -11.33
C LYS A 39 -0.54 5.35 -10.98
N ILE A 40 -0.74 4.41 -11.89
CA ILE A 40 -0.10 3.08 -11.88
C ILE A 40 1.02 3.08 -12.90
N ILE A 41 2.20 2.64 -12.51
CA ILE A 41 3.38 2.52 -13.36
C ILE A 41 4.02 1.16 -13.13
N ASN A 42 4.77 0.69 -14.12
CA ASN A 42 5.67 -0.44 -13.92
C ASN A 42 6.91 0.06 -13.19
N ALA A 43 7.37 -0.72 -12.20
CA ALA A 43 8.64 -0.46 -11.55
C ALA A 43 9.78 -0.58 -12.59
N PRO A 44 10.75 0.35 -12.58
CA PRO A 44 11.97 0.18 -13.34
C PRO A 44 12.77 -1.02 -12.78
N PRO A 45 13.48 -1.77 -13.62
CA PRO A 45 14.17 -3.00 -13.21
C PRO A 45 15.25 -2.77 -12.15
N GLU A 46 15.79 -1.55 -12.04
CA GLU A 46 16.81 -1.20 -11.05
C GLU A 46 16.25 -1.04 -9.62
N LEU A 47 14.92 -1.10 -9.45
CA LEU A 47 14.26 -0.85 -8.16
C LEU A 47 14.12 -2.11 -7.27
N SER A 48 14.27 -3.31 -7.82
CA SER A 48 13.86 -4.54 -7.14
C SER A 48 14.78 -5.00 -6.01
N ASP A 49 16.07 -4.64 -6.04
CA ASP A 49 17.07 -5.39 -5.28
C ASP A 49 17.54 -4.69 -3.99
N ASP A 50 17.37 -3.36 -3.86
CA ASP A 50 17.99 -2.57 -2.78
C ASP A 50 17.01 -1.75 -1.91
N LEU A 51 15.69 -1.94 -2.06
CA LEU A 51 14.72 -1.23 -1.22
C LEU A 51 14.67 -1.83 0.20
N ASN A 52 15.45 -1.26 1.11
CA ASN A 52 15.34 -1.52 2.55
C ASN A 52 14.08 -0.85 3.14
N ALA A 53 12.90 -1.42 2.84
CA ALA A 53 11.56 -0.97 3.23
C ALA A 53 11.08 0.38 2.65
N MET A 54 11.99 1.29 2.31
CA MET A 54 11.70 2.57 1.69
C MET A 54 12.91 3.04 0.87
N GLY A 55 12.66 3.71 -0.24
CA GLY A 55 13.72 4.32 -1.06
C GLY A 55 13.20 5.48 -1.90
N LEU A 56 14.06 6.01 -2.76
CA LEU A 56 13.73 7.11 -3.67
C LEU A 56 13.89 6.64 -5.11
N ILE A 57 12.95 6.99 -5.98
CA ILE A 57 13.06 6.80 -7.42
C ILE A 57 12.97 8.11 -8.16
N TYR A 58 13.71 8.19 -9.26
CA TYR A 58 13.57 9.26 -10.23
C TYR A 58 12.58 8.82 -11.29
N LEU A 59 11.42 9.44 -11.32
CA LEU A 59 10.41 9.25 -12.36
C LEU A 59 10.26 10.53 -13.16
N LYS A 60 10.83 10.54 -14.37
CA LYS A 60 10.94 11.72 -15.24
C LYS A 60 11.67 12.87 -14.52
N ASP A 61 10.94 13.91 -14.15
CA ASP A 61 11.39 15.15 -13.53
C ASP A 61 11.13 15.19 -12.02
N ARG A 62 10.71 14.07 -11.41
CA ARG A 62 10.32 14.01 -9.99
C ARG A 62 11.03 12.91 -9.24
N VAL A 63 11.42 13.22 -8.01
CA VAL A 63 11.84 12.23 -7.02
C VAL A 63 10.60 11.77 -6.25
N LEU A 64 10.35 10.46 -6.23
CA LEU A 64 9.24 9.86 -5.50
C LEU A 64 9.77 8.93 -4.43
N THR A 65 9.18 8.99 -3.24
CA THR A 65 9.41 7.99 -2.20
C THR A 65 8.67 6.71 -2.56
N VAL A 66 9.40 5.60 -2.59
CA VAL A 66 8.85 4.26 -2.80
C VAL A 66 8.86 3.53 -1.47
N LEU A 67 7.76 2.86 -1.16
CA LEU A 67 7.62 1.96 -0.03
C LEU A 67 7.60 0.54 -0.57
N ASP A 68 8.47 -0.31 -0.05
CA ASP A 68 8.30 -1.75 -0.25
C ASP A 68 7.20 -2.23 0.70
N LEU A 69 6.01 -2.46 0.14
CA LEU A 69 4.85 -2.92 0.89
C LEU A 69 5.08 -4.31 1.52
N TYR A 70 5.92 -5.15 0.92
CA TYR A 70 6.22 -6.46 1.47
C TYR A 70 7.02 -6.34 2.79
N ALA A 71 8.08 -5.55 2.78
CA ALA A 71 8.87 -5.25 3.98
C ALA A 71 8.05 -4.49 5.06
N GLN A 72 7.25 -3.49 4.65
CA GLN A 72 6.50 -2.64 5.57
C GLN A 72 5.35 -3.38 6.28
N LEU A 73 4.73 -4.35 5.62
CA LEU A 73 3.62 -5.11 6.21
C LEU A 73 4.09 -6.29 7.07
N GLY A 74 5.42 -6.46 7.20
CA GLY A 74 6.02 -7.37 8.15
C GLY A 74 5.60 -8.82 7.91
N VAL A 75 6.33 -9.52 7.04
CA VAL A 75 6.78 -10.85 7.46
C VAL A 75 8.05 -10.59 8.25
N SER A 76 7.92 -10.55 9.57
CA SER A 76 9.05 -10.78 10.45
C SER A 76 9.54 -12.22 10.20
N ALA A 77 10.35 -12.42 9.15
CA ALA A 77 11.24 -13.57 9.13
C ALA A 77 12.24 -13.31 10.25
N GLY A 78 12.06 -14.03 11.36
CA GLY A 78 12.78 -13.82 12.61
C GLY A 78 14.28 -13.67 12.42
N GLY A 79 14.86 -12.77 13.21
CA GLY A 79 16.30 -12.64 13.30
C GLY A 79 16.96 -13.95 13.73
N VAL A 80 18.13 -14.22 13.17
CA VAL A 80 19.23 -14.79 13.92
C VAL A 80 20.39 -13.83 13.74
N GLY A 81 20.59 -12.98 14.75
CA GLY A 81 21.81 -12.24 14.88
C GLY A 81 22.94 -13.18 15.27
N ASP A 82 23.75 -13.61 14.31
CA ASP A 82 25.10 -14.10 14.61
C ASP A 82 26.03 -12.90 14.80
N ARG A 83 25.82 -12.17 15.89
CA ARG A 83 26.82 -11.21 16.37
C ARG A 83 27.90 -12.02 17.08
N LYS A 84 28.89 -12.48 16.33
CA LYS A 84 30.12 -13.08 16.87
C LYS A 84 30.84 -12.00 17.70
N ILE A 85 30.69 -12.07 19.02
CA ILE A 85 31.41 -11.23 19.96
C ILE A 85 32.84 -11.77 20.01
N SER A 86 33.75 -11.14 19.27
CA SER A 86 35.18 -11.38 19.42
C SER A 86 35.66 -10.68 20.69
N ASN A 87 35.86 -11.44 21.76
CA ASN A 87 36.54 -10.96 22.96
C ASN A 87 38.04 -10.83 22.65
N SER A 88 38.50 -9.64 22.28
CA SER A 88 39.94 -9.34 22.24
C SER A 88 40.40 -9.02 23.66
N SER A 89 40.99 -10.01 24.32
CA SER A 89 41.73 -9.84 25.58
C SER A 89 42.93 -8.93 25.33
N CYS A 90 42.97 -7.78 26.01
CA CYS A 90 44.20 -7.01 26.15
C CYS A 90 45.25 -7.85 26.90
N LYS A 91 46.46 -7.88 26.36
CA LYS A 91 47.70 -8.21 27.08
C LYS A 91 48.77 -7.22 26.65
#